data_AF-A0AB34FAJ7-F1
#
_entry.id   AF-A0AB34FAJ7-F1
#
_cell.length_a   1.000
_cell.length_b   1.000
_cell.length_c   1.000
_cell.angle_alpha   90.00
_cell.angle_beta   90.00
_cell.angle_gamma   90.00
#
_symmetry.space_group_name_H-M   'P 1'
#
loop_
_entity.id
_entity.type
_entity.pdbx_description
1 polymer ?
#
loop_
_entity_poly.entity_id
_entity_poly.type
_entity_poly.pdbx_seq_one_letter_code
_entity_poly.pdbx_strand_id
1 'polypeptide(L)'
;MSSTYFSLKAASSAPEHLATGYYWDEVEEIHREEQHMTVVEISGAGGTISTAADYARWIKCLVHQTARFSAAVHGDMRAPRILCGKPSMGKDIAMDGLGW
;
A
#
# COMPACT_ATOMS: atom_id res chain seq x y z
N MET A 1 -1.41 0.72 14.24
CA MET A 1 -1.96 -0.08 13.15
C MET A 1 -2.53 -1.33 13.78
N SER A 2 -3.81 -1.32 14.09
CA SER A 2 -4.52 -2.40 14.80
C SER A 2 -5.48 -3.17 13.88
N SER A 3 -5.73 -2.63 12.69
CA SER A 3 -6.70 -3.09 11.70
C SER A 3 -5.97 -3.30 10.38
N THR A 4 -4.86 -4.05 10.45
CA THR A 4 -3.97 -4.36 9.32
C THR A 4 -3.60 -5.83 9.38
N TYR A 5 -3.78 -6.54 8.26
CA TYR A 5 -3.71 -8.00 8.18
C TYR A 5 -2.92 -8.45 6.94
N PHE A 6 -2.31 -9.63 7.05
CA PHE A 6 -1.58 -10.29 5.94
C PHE A 6 -2.31 -11.53 5.38
N SER A 7 -3.54 -11.80 5.83
CA SER A 7 -4.36 -12.88 5.27
C SER A 7 -5.82 -12.46 5.17
N LEU A 8 -6.48 -12.93 4.11
CA LEU A 8 -7.91 -12.75 3.92
C LEU A 8 -8.71 -13.32 5.10
N LYS A 9 -8.31 -14.48 5.63
CA LYS A 9 -8.94 -15.09 6.80
C LYS A 9 -8.94 -14.16 8.01
N ALA A 10 -7.77 -13.61 8.37
CA ALA A 10 -7.66 -12.70 9.51
C ALA A 10 -8.49 -11.42 9.31
N ALA A 11 -8.49 -10.85 8.10
CA ALA A 11 -9.29 -9.66 7.78
C ALA A 11 -10.80 -9.96 7.83
N SER A 12 -11.24 -11.11 7.34
CA SER A 12 -12.66 -11.51 7.33
C SER A 12 -13.22 -11.86 8.71
N SER A 13 -12.36 -12.29 9.64
CA SER A 13 -12.72 -12.57 11.04
C SER A 13 -12.58 -11.36 11.96
N ALA A 14 -12.13 -10.23 11.43
CA ALA A 14 -11.94 -9.00 12.18
C ALA A 14 -13.29 -8.28 12.43
N PRO A 15 -13.40 -7.44 13.46
CA PRO A 15 -14.62 -6.66 13.71
C PRO A 15 -14.88 -5.57 12.66
N GLU A 16 -13.86 -5.19 11.88
CA GLU A 16 -13.98 -4.21 10.81
C GLU A 16 -14.72 -4.76 9.58
N HIS A 17 -15.38 -3.86 8.85
CA HIS A 17 -15.99 -4.21 7.57
C HIS A 17 -14.92 -4.43 6.49
N LEU A 18 -14.85 -5.64 5.95
CA LEU A 18 -14.00 -5.99 4.80
C LEU A 18 -14.69 -5.54 3.50
N ALA A 19 -14.05 -4.63 2.75
CA ALA A 19 -14.58 -4.13 1.49
C ALA A 19 -14.60 -5.21 0.39
N THR A 20 -15.61 -5.16 -0.47
CA THR A 20 -15.70 -5.96 -1.71
C THR A 20 -15.01 -5.22 -2.86
N GLY A 21 -14.19 -5.93 -3.63
CA GLY A 21 -13.61 -5.39 -4.86
C GLY A 21 -14.66 -5.37 -5.97
N TYR A 22 -14.51 -4.48 -6.94
CA TYR A 22 -15.36 -4.43 -8.11
C TYR A 22 -14.50 -4.25 -9.36
N TYR A 23 -14.93 -4.85 -10.46
CA TYR A 23 -14.37 -4.59 -11.79
C TYR A 23 -15.49 -4.10 -12.73
N TRP A 24 -15.09 -3.40 -13.78
CA TRP A 24 -15.99 -2.97 -14.84
C TRP A 24 -16.11 -4.09 -15.88
N ASP A 25 -17.34 -4.57 -16.10
CA ASP A 25 -17.66 -5.51 -17.19
C ASP A 25 -17.96 -4.71 -18.46
N GLU A 26 -17.04 -4.75 -19.42
CA GLU A 26 -17.16 -4.02 -20.69
C GLU A 26 -18.29 -4.53 -21.60
N VAL A 27 -18.73 -5.79 -21.43
CA VAL A 27 -19.79 -6.38 -22.28
C VAL A 27 -21.15 -5.89 -21.81
N GLU A 28 -21.34 -5.89 -20.50
CA GLU A 28 -22.62 -5.60 -19.86
C GLU A 28 -22.71 -4.14 -19.39
N GLU A 29 -21.60 -3.39 -19.50
CA GLU A 29 -21.46 -1.99 -19.07
C GLU A 29 -21.91 -1.76 -17.62
N ILE A 30 -21.52 -2.67 -16.72
CA ILE A 30 -21.84 -2.61 -15.30
C ILE A 30 -20.64 -2.94 -14.42
N HIS A 31 -20.65 -2.47 -13.18
CA HIS A 31 -19.70 -2.92 -12.16
C HIS A 31 -20.14 -4.27 -11.60
N ARG A 32 -19.25 -5.25 -11.60
CA ARG A 32 -19.46 -6.56 -10.97
C ARG A 32 -18.57 -6.72 -9.76
N GLU A 33 -19.09 -7.40 -8.75
CA GLU A 33 -18.32 -7.79 -7.58
C GLU A 33 -17.19 -8.75 -7.98
N GLU A 34 -15.99 -8.46 -7.51
CA GLU A 34 -14.84 -9.35 -7.57
C GLU A 34 -14.82 -10.24 -6.32
N GLN A 35 -14.54 -11.52 -6.52
CA GLN A 35 -14.48 -12.45 -5.40
C GLN A 35 -13.23 -12.19 -4.56
N HIS A 36 -13.37 -12.28 -3.24
CA HIS A 36 -12.21 -12.24 -2.37
C HIS A 36 -11.30 -13.44 -2.65
N MET A 37 -10.09 -13.17 -3.12
CA MET A 37 -9.07 -14.18 -3.35
C MET A 37 -7.92 -14.05 -2.34
N THR A 38 -7.35 -15.19 -1.96
CA THR A 38 -6.11 -15.20 -1.17
C THR A 38 -4.93 -14.95 -2.12
N VAL A 39 -4.03 -14.04 -1.75
CA VAL A 39 -2.89 -13.60 -2.58
C VAL A 39 -1.55 -13.85 -1.86
N VAL A 40 -1.42 -15.02 -1.21
CA VAL A 40 -0.25 -15.33 -0.35
C VAL A 40 1.05 -15.35 -1.16
N GLU A 41 0.99 -15.81 -2.41
CA GLU A 41 2.09 -15.89 -3.35
C GLU A 41 2.69 -14.52 -3.72
N ILE A 42 1.92 -13.43 -3.62
CA ILE A 42 2.39 -12.06 -3.83
C ILE A 42 2.36 -11.21 -2.55
N SER A 43 2.32 -11.85 -1.38
CA SER A 43 2.10 -11.18 -0.09
C SER A 43 3.08 -10.03 0.19
N GLY A 44 4.35 -10.19 -0.17
CA GLY A 44 5.38 -9.16 0.00
C GLY A 44 5.25 -7.95 -0.92
N ALA A 45 4.51 -8.06 -2.03
CA ALA A 45 4.33 -6.97 -3.00
C ALA A 45 3.01 -6.20 -2.80
N GLY A 46 1.95 -6.88 -2.38
CA GLY A 46 0.62 -6.24 -2.30
C GLY A 46 -0.42 -6.98 -1.45
N GLY A 47 -0.03 -7.94 -0.61
CA GLY A 47 -0.99 -8.74 0.16
C GLY A 47 -1.51 -8.10 1.44
N THR A 48 -1.12 -6.87 1.76
CA THR A 48 -1.55 -6.18 2.97
C THR A 48 -2.99 -5.67 2.83
N ILE A 49 -3.87 -6.08 3.75
CA ILE A 49 -5.23 -5.56 3.88
C ILE A 49 -5.25 -4.61 5.07
N SER A 50 -5.65 -3.35 4.87
CA SER A 50 -5.57 -2.31 5.90
C SER A 50 -6.70 -1.28 5.77
N THR A 51 -6.73 -0.33 6.68
CA THR A 51 -7.63 0.82 6.65
C THR A 51 -6.85 2.10 6.29
N ALA A 52 -7.56 3.11 5.77
CA ALA A 52 -6.97 4.42 5.53
C ALA A 52 -6.35 5.03 6.80
N ALA A 53 -6.98 4.81 7.97
CA ALA A 53 -6.47 5.30 9.26
C ALA A 53 -5.15 4.62 9.67
N ASP A 54 -4.98 3.33 9.39
CA ASP A 54 -3.74 2.60 9.65
C ASP A 54 -2.61 3.05 8.72
N TYR A 55 -2.88 3.19 7.42
CA TYR A 55 -1.91 3.73 6.48
C TYR A 55 -1.54 5.19 6.78
N ALA A 56 -2.49 6.03 7.20
CA ALA A 56 -2.18 7.41 7.60
C ALA A 56 -1.21 7.45 8.79
N ARG A 57 -1.37 6.55 9.77
CA ARG A 57 -0.41 6.41 10.89
C ARG A 57 0.97 5.95 10.41
N TRP A 58 1.01 5.02 9.45
CA TRP A 58 2.25 4.56 8.84
C TRP A 58 2.97 5.69 8.10
N ILE A 59 2.27 6.40 7.21
CA ILE A 59 2.79 7.54 6.45
C ILE A 59 3.27 8.64 7.40
N LYS A 60 2.51 8.95 8.46
CA LYS A 60 2.91 9.92 9.49
C LYS A 60 4.25 9.53 10.12
N CYS A 61 4.48 8.25 10.42
CA CYS A 61 5.75 7.77 10.94
C CYS A 61 6.89 7.96 9.95
N LEU A 62 6.69 7.66 8.67
CA LEU A 62 7.72 7.81 7.63
C LEU A 62 8.06 9.28 7.35
N VAL A 63 7.04 10.14 7.22
CA VAL A 63 7.19 11.57 6.93
C VAL A 63 7.85 12.31 8.09
N HIS A 64 7.36 12.09 9.32
CA HIS A 64 7.87 12.78 10.50
C HIS A 64 9.03 12.07 11.19
N GLN A 65 9.48 10.93 10.64
CA GLN A 65 10.59 10.14 11.19
C GLN A 65 10.39 9.78 12.67
N THR A 66 9.13 9.50 13.04
CA THR A 66 8.76 9.21 14.44
C THR A 66 8.97 7.75 14.78
N ALA A 67 8.93 7.43 16.08
CA ALA A 67 9.25 6.13 16.65
C ALA A 67 8.77 4.91 15.82
N ARG A 68 9.75 4.06 15.43
CA ARG A 68 9.71 2.65 15.00
C ARG A 68 11.03 2.31 14.27
N PHE A 69 11.63 3.30 13.61
CA PHE A 69 12.94 3.21 12.97
C PHE A 69 13.92 4.26 13.52
N SER A 70 15.22 4.02 13.34
CA SER A 70 16.24 5.03 13.62
C SER A 70 16.27 6.09 12.53
N ALA A 71 16.86 7.27 12.82
CA ALA A 71 17.06 8.31 11.82
C ALA A 71 17.88 7.80 10.61
N ALA A 72 18.85 6.90 10.85
CA ALA A 72 19.64 6.29 9.79
C ALA A 72 18.78 5.44 8.84
N VAL A 73 17.85 4.64 9.37
CA VAL A 73 16.93 3.84 8.55
C VAL A 73 15.97 4.72 7.75
N HIS A 74 15.42 5.77 8.37
CA HIS A 74 14.60 6.75 7.64
C HIS A 74 15.38 7.44 6.51
N GLY A 75 16.67 7.74 6.74
CA GLY A 75 17.57 8.26 5.71
C GLY A 75 17.76 7.26 4.57
N ASP A 76 18.05 6.00 4.89
CA ASP A 76 18.33 4.96 3.92
C ASP A 76 17.12 4.60 3.04
N MET A 77 15.91 4.58 3.61
CA MET A 77 14.67 4.34 2.85
C MET A 77 14.43 5.38 1.75
N ARG A 78 14.79 6.64 2.00
CA ARG A 78 14.52 7.77 1.08
C ARG A 78 15.70 8.13 0.21
N ALA A 79 16.87 7.52 0.44
CA ALA A 79 18.03 7.76 -0.37
C ALA A 79 17.71 7.34 -1.82
N PRO A 80 17.86 8.23 -2.82
CA PRO A 80 17.52 7.91 -4.19
C PRO A 80 18.49 6.86 -4.72
N ARG A 81 17.95 5.74 -5.22
CA ARG A 81 18.74 4.60 -5.72
C ARG A 81 18.49 4.32 -7.20
N ILE A 82 17.33 4.69 -7.70
CA ILE A 82 16.90 4.40 -9.07
C ILE A 82 16.28 5.66 -9.69
N LEU A 83 16.60 5.95 -10.95
CA LEU A 83 15.93 6.98 -11.74
C LEU A 83 14.69 6.36 -12.40
N CYS A 84 13.50 6.87 -12.08
CA CYS A 84 12.23 6.24 -12.45
C CYS A 84 11.48 6.99 -13.56
N GLY A 85 12.07 8.06 -14.09
CA GLY A 85 11.50 8.76 -15.22
C GLY A 85 12.34 9.93 -15.68
N LYS A 86 12.04 10.39 -16.90
CA LYS A 86 12.53 11.68 -17.40
C LYS A 86 11.65 12.79 -16.82
N PRO A 87 12.16 14.04 -16.75
CA PRO A 87 11.33 15.18 -16.38
C PRO A 87 10.08 15.25 -17.26
N SER A 88 8.91 15.43 -16.64
CA SER A 88 7.62 15.50 -17.34
C SER A 88 6.58 16.22 -16.50
N MET A 89 5.58 16.84 -17.15
CA MET A 89 4.46 17.53 -16.47
C MET A 89 4.91 18.55 -15.40
N GLY A 90 6.02 19.27 -15.65
CA GLY A 90 6.58 20.26 -14.71
C GLY A 90 7.28 19.66 -13.48
N LYS A 91 7.48 18.35 -13.43
CA LYS A 91 8.25 17.65 -12.39
C LYS A 91 9.65 17.35 -12.90
N ASP A 92 10.63 17.46 -12.00
CA ASP A 92 12.01 17.02 -12.24
C ASP A 92 12.10 15.48 -12.31
N ILE A 93 13.30 14.93 -12.45
CA ILE A 93 13.59 13.50 -12.46
C ILE A 93 13.00 12.84 -11.21
N ALA A 94 12.07 11.89 -11.41
CA ALA A 94 11.56 11.05 -10.34
C ALA A 94 12.62 10.02 -9.93
N MET A 95 12.84 9.87 -8.63
CA MET A 95 13.79 8.91 -8.07
C MET A 95 13.07 8.04 -7.05
N ASP A 96 13.33 6.74 -7.07
CA ASP A 96 12.83 5.82 -6.05
C ASP A 96 13.91 5.48 -5.03
N GLY A 97 13.48 5.37 -3.78
CA GLY A 97 14.25 4.81 -2.68
C GLY A 97 13.96 3.31 -2.47
N LEU A 98 13.88 2.90 -1.21
CA LEU A 98 13.52 1.53 -0.82
C LEU A 98 12.03 1.46 -0.49
N GLY A 99 11.19 1.29 -1.52
CA GLY A 99 9.73 1.27 -1.37
C GLY A 99 9.16 2.62 -0.92
N TRP A 100 9.81 3.70 -1.35
CA TRP A 100 9.49 5.10 -1.05
C TRP A 100 9.64 5.96 -2.29
#